data_AF-A0A2E6XRB1-F1
#
_entry.id   AF-A0A2E6XRB1-F1
#
_cell.length_a   1.000
_cell.length_b   1.000
_cell.length_c   1.000
_cell.angle_alpha   90.00
_cell.angle_beta   90.00
_cell.angle_gamma   90.00
#
_symmetry.space_group_name_H-M   'P 1'
#
loop_
_entity.id
_entity.type
_entity.pdbx_description
1 polymer ?
#
loop_
_entity_poly.entity_id
_entity_poly.type
_entity_poly.pdbx_seq_one_letter_code
_entity_poly.pdbx_strand_id
1 'polypeptide(L)'
;MADLTGPFLPSTAERELNQLLRAQHMEFLLGQPDWAPSGLERWPDAVVRFHNRLVPRLPMTGPLGWLDGTTRADELERERVDALPADEQAEARLLHARAVHFRCIRTTRVPVGEQAD
;
A
#
# COMPACT_ATOMS: atom_id res chain seq x y z
N MET A 1 -3.50 -29.47 6.30
CA MET A 1 -3.51 -28.60 5.11
C MET A 1 -2.22 -27.82 5.12
N ALA A 2 -1.44 -27.83 4.04
CA ALA A 2 -0.24 -27.01 3.96
C ALA A 2 -0.65 -25.55 4.12
N ASP A 3 0.03 -24.84 5.03
CA ASP A 3 -0.15 -23.42 5.21
C ASP A 3 0.39 -22.69 3.98
N LEU A 4 -0.48 -22.52 2.97
CA LEU A 4 -0.16 -21.84 1.74
C LEU A 4 0.04 -20.32 1.95
N THR A 5 -0.17 -19.80 3.17
CA THR A 5 0.09 -18.39 3.54
C THR A 5 1.58 -18.08 3.77
N GLY A 6 2.47 -19.02 3.45
CA GLY A 6 3.92 -18.82 3.37
C GLY A 6 4.35 -17.84 2.26
N PRO A 7 5.56 -17.96 1.68
CA PRO A 7 6.17 -16.96 0.78
C PRO A 7 5.44 -16.72 -0.56
N PHE A 8 4.24 -17.27 -0.76
CA PHE A 8 3.52 -17.24 -2.04
C PHE A 8 2.17 -16.54 -1.97
N LEU A 9 1.52 -16.49 -0.80
CA LEU A 9 0.21 -15.86 -0.63
C LEU A 9 0.21 -14.90 0.57
N PRO A 10 -0.60 -13.84 0.52
CA PRO A 10 -0.66 -12.92 1.63
C PRO A 10 -1.31 -13.55 2.87
N SER A 11 -0.77 -13.22 4.04
CA SER A 11 -1.38 -13.56 5.33
C SER A 11 -2.69 -12.81 5.56
N THR A 12 -3.47 -13.19 6.56
CA THR A 12 -4.70 -12.45 6.93
C THR A 12 -4.39 -11.01 7.34
N ALA A 13 -3.36 -10.80 8.17
CA ALA A 13 -2.93 -9.47 8.60
C ALA A 13 -2.52 -8.59 7.40
N GLU A 14 -1.79 -9.14 6.43
CA GLU A 14 -1.41 -8.42 5.20
C GLU A 14 -2.62 -8.01 4.36
N ARG A 15 -3.63 -8.89 4.27
CA ARG A 15 -4.88 -8.60 3.54
C ARG A 15 -5.71 -7.52 4.26
N GLU A 16 -5.84 -7.61 5.57
CA GLU A 16 -6.58 -6.64 6.39
C GLU A 16 -5.92 -5.27 6.34
N LEU A 17 -4.59 -5.20 6.49
CA LEU A 17 -3.85 -3.96 6.34
C LEU A 17 -4.05 -3.36 4.94
N ASN A 18 -3.96 -4.16 3.88
CA ASN A 18 -4.23 -3.68 2.52
C ASN A 18 -5.65 -3.13 2.34
N GLN A 19 -6.67 -3.79 2.91
CA GLN A 19 -8.05 -3.29 2.82
C GLN A 19 -8.20 -1.96 3.56
N LEU A 20 -7.60 -1.84 4.75
CA LEU A 20 -7.59 -0.61 5.53
C LEU A 20 -6.92 0.54 4.77
N LEU A 21 -5.70 0.33 4.27
CA LEU A 21 -4.95 1.36 3.55
C LEU A 21 -5.67 1.78 2.26
N ARG A 22 -6.30 0.84 1.56
CA ARG A 22 -7.12 1.14 0.39
C ARG A 22 -8.30 2.03 0.77
N ALA A 23 -9.05 1.67 1.81
CA ALA A 23 -10.21 2.43 2.27
C ALA A 23 -9.82 3.85 2.71
N GLN A 24 -8.76 3.98 3.51
CA GLN A 24 -8.24 5.27 3.96
C GLN A 24 -7.82 6.15 2.78
N HIS A 25 -7.13 5.59 1.79
CA HIS A 25 -6.71 6.36 0.63
C HIS A 25 -7.90 6.75 -0.27
N MET A 26 -8.93 5.91 -0.40
CA MET A 26 -10.16 6.29 -1.11
C MET A 26 -10.87 7.47 -0.46
N GLU A 27 -10.99 7.45 0.87
CA GLU A 27 -11.57 8.58 1.62
C GLU A 27 -10.76 9.87 1.41
N PHE A 28 -9.43 9.76 1.47
CA PHE A 28 -8.53 10.88 1.19
C PHE A 28 -8.76 11.50 -0.20
N LEU A 29 -8.96 10.68 -1.25
CA LEU A 29 -9.19 11.17 -2.62
C LEU A 29 -10.53 11.90 -2.79
N LEU A 30 -11.52 11.68 -1.90
CA LEU A 30 -12.76 12.46 -1.91
C LEU A 30 -12.50 13.92 -1.55
N GLY A 31 -11.57 14.17 -0.63
CA GLY A 31 -11.13 15.53 -0.24
C GLY A 31 -10.02 16.10 -1.12
N GLN A 32 -9.19 15.25 -1.72
CA GLN A 32 -8.00 15.65 -2.48
C GLN A 32 -7.94 14.97 -3.86
N PRO A 33 -8.85 15.32 -4.79
CA PRO A 33 -8.90 14.68 -6.11
C PRO A 33 -7.67 14.98 -6.97
N ASP A 34 -6.91 16.04 -6.64
CA ASP A 34 -5.76 16.51 -7.43
C ASP A 34 -4.45 15.88 -6.99
N TRP A 35 -4.49 15.04 -5.95
CA TRP A 35 -3.29 14.41 -5.42
C TRP A 35 -2.69 13.41 -6.42
N ALA A 36 -1.37 13.43 -6.56
CA ALA A 36 -0.60 12.41 -7.27
C ALA A 36 0.62 12.02 -6.43
N PRO A 37 1.10 10.78 -6.54
CA PRO A 37 2.41 10.41 -6.00
C PRO A 37 3.51 11.20 -6.74
N SER A 38 4.63 11.45 -6.08
CA SER A 38 5.76 12.25 -6.62
C SER A 38 6.28 11.75 -7.97
N GLY A 39 6.24 10.42 -8.21
CA GLY A 39 6.62 9.82 -9.50
C GLY A 39 5.73 10.21 -10.69
N LEU A 40 4.58 10.84 -10.45
CA LEU A 40 3.61 11.25 -11.47
C LEU A 40 3.44 12.77 -11.58
N GLU A 41 4.32 13.57 -10.96
CA GLU A 41 4.27 15.05 -11.03
C GLU A 41 4.31 15.62 -12.46
N ARG A 42 4.81 14.84 -13.43
CA ARG A 42 4.86 15.24 -14.85
C ARG A 42 3.54 15.04 -15.60
N TRP A 43 2.56 14.37 -15.00
CA TRP A 43 1.27 14.15 -15.63
C TRP A 43 0.42 15.41 -15.57
N PRO A 44 -0.43 15.68 -16.59
CA PRO A 44 -1.34 16.81 -16.52
C PRO A 44 -2.34 16.65 -15.37
N ASP A 45 -2.53 17.70 -14.56
CA ASP A 45 -3.47 17.70 -13.42
C ASP A 45 -4.88 17.24 -13.80
N ALA A 46 -5.35 17.61 -14.99
CA ALA A 46 -6.66 17.21 -15.50
C ALA A 46 -6.79 15.69 -15.61
N VAL A 47 -5.72 14.99 -16.00
CA VAL A 47 -5.69 13.52 -16.13
C VAL A 47 -5.66 12.87 -14.74
N VAL A 48 -4.83 13.38 -13.83
CA VAL A 48 -4.76 12.91 -12.43
C VAL A 48 -6.13 13.06 -11.76
N ARG A 49 -6.72 14.25 -11.83
CA ARG A 49 -8.03 14.57 -11.26
C ARG A 49 -9.12 13.69 -11.84
N PHE A 50 -9.11 13.45 -13.16
CA PHE A 50 -10.08 12.58 -13.80
C PHE A 50 -9.96 11.14 -13.28
N HIS A 51 -8.75 10.57 -13.27
CA HIS A 51 -8.48 9.23 -12.74
C HIS A 51 -8.94 9.09 -11.28
N ASN A 52 -8.50 10.01 -10.40
CA ASN A 52 -8.82 9.94 -8.98
C ASN A 52 -10.31 10.09 -8.68
N ARG A 53 -11.07 10.83 -9.51
CA ARG A 53 -12.54 10.88 -9.39
C ARG A 53 -13.19 9.58 -9.84
N LEU A 54 -12.61 8.86 -10.79
CA LEU A 54 -13.17 7.61 -11.29
C LEU A 54 -12.89 6.42 -10.37
N VAL A 55 -11.70 6.36 -9.78
CA VAL A 55 -11.24 5.21 -8.99
C VAL A 55 -12.22 4.76 -7.89
N PRO A 56 -12.80 5.65 -7.06
CA PRO A 56 -13.78 5.26 -6.04
C PRO A 56 -15.08 4.66 -6.60
N ARG A 57 -15.36 4.92 -7.88
CA ARG A 57 -16.61 4.55 -8.58
C ARG A 57 -16.44 3.33 -9.48
N LEU A 58 -15.21 2.90 -9.78
CA LEU A 58 -14.92 1.81 -10.70
C LEU A 58 -14.15 0.68 -10.01
N PRO A 59 -14.68 -0.56 -9.97
CA PRO A 59 -14.07 -1.67 -9.22
C PRO A 59 -12.73 -2.17 -9.79
N MET A 60 -12.38 -1.81 -11.03
CA MET A 60 -11.21 -2.34 -11.76
C MET A 60 -10.00 -1.40 -11.81
N THR A 61 -10.08 -0.21 -11.21
CA THR A 61 -8.98 0.77 -11.20
C THR A 61 -8.47 0.97 -9.77
N GLY A 62 -7.16 0.81 -9.58
CA GLY A 62 -6.49 1.18 -8.32
C GLY A 62 -6.10 2.66 -8.29
N PRO A 63 -5.92 3.25 -7.10
CA PRO A 63 -5.38 4.60 -6.98
C PRO A 63 -3.97 4.69 -7.56
N LEU A 64 -3.58 5.89 -7.98
CA LEU A 64 -2.20 6.16 -8.39
C LEU A 64 -1.24 5.86 -7.24
N GLY A 65 -0.15 5.15 -7.51
CA GLY A 65 0.80 4.72 -6.49
C GLY A 65 0.37 3.51 -5.64
N TRP A 66 -0.82 2.94 -5.89
CA TRP A 66 -1.31 1.78 -5.13
C TRP A 66 -0.36 0.59 -5.18
N LEU A 67 0.07 0.22 -6.38
CA LEU A 67 0.89 -0.98 -6.57
C LEU A 67 2.26 -0.85 -5.91
N ASP A 68 2.81 0.37 -5.86
CA ASP A 68 4.16 0.63 -5.39
C ASP A 68 4.23 1.05 -3.91
N GLY A 69 3.08 1.15 -3.23
CA GLY A 69 3.04 1.54 -1.83
C GLY A 69 3.39 3.02 -1.63
N THR A 70 3.09 3.86 -2.61
CA THR A 70 3.39 5.31 -2.58
C THR A 70 2.12 6.15 -2.42
N THR A 71 1.05 5.56 -1.91
CA THR A 71 -0.17 6.31 -1.60
C THR A 71 -0.01 7.12 -0.33
N ARG A 72 -0.85 8.15 -0.14
CA ARG A 72 -0.87 8.90 1.13
C ARG A 72 -1.14 7.99 2.34
N ALA A 73 -1.96 6.95 2.20
CA ALA A 73 -2.19 5.99 3.28
C ALA A 73 -0.92 5.18 3.60
N ASP A 74 -0.14 4.80 2.60
CA ASP A 74 1.14 4.12 2.82
C ASP A 74 2.19 5.03 3.47
N GLU A 75 2.18 6.33 3.16
CA GLU A 75 3.03 7.30 3.86
C GLU A 75 2.65 7.42 5.33
N LEU A 76 1.36 7.61 5.62
CA LEU A 76 0.85 7.66 7.00
C LEU A 76 1.12 6.37 7.77
N GLU A 77 1.05 5.22 7.10
CA GLU A 77 1.39 3.94 7.72
C GLU A 77 2.87 3.86 8.06
N ARG A 78 3.77 4.33 7.19
CA ARG A 78 5.20 4.43 7.52
C ARG A 78 5.43 5.38 8.70
N GLU A 79 4.79 6.55 8.70
CA GLU A 79 4.86 7.51 9.81
C GLU A 79 4.36 6.87 11.13
N ARG A 80 3.26 6.10 11.09
CA ARG A 80 2.75 5.35 12.24
C ARG A 80 3.75 4.31 12.73
N VAL A 81 4.34 3.54 11.82
CA VAL A 81 5.32 2.50 12.13
C VAL A 81 6.58 3.10 12.72
N ASP A 82 7.07 4.22 12.20
CA ASP A 82 8.26 4.89 12.73
C ASP A 82 8.04 5.48 14.13
N ALA A 83 6.78 5.73 14.53
CA ALA A 83 6.39 6.16 15.86
C ALA A 83 6.26 5.02 16.88
N LEU A 84 6.34 3.74 16.45
CA LEU A 84 6.28 2.58 17.36
C LEU A 84 7.58 2.43 18.18
N PRO A 85 7.53 1.72 19.32
CA PRO A 85 8.72 1.22 20.00
C PRO A 85 9.66 0.46 19.07
N ALA A 86 10.97 0.63 19.22
CA ALA A 86 11.98 0.12 18.28
C ALA A 86 11.92 -1.40 18.06
N ASP A 87 11.53 -2.15 19.10
CA ASP A 87 11.32 -3.59 19.09
C ASP A 87 10.12 -4.03 18.24
N GLU A 88 9.11 -3.17 18.07
CA GLU A 88 7.92 -3.43 17.26
C GLU A 88 8.05 -2.93 15.81
N GLN A 89 8.97 -2.00 15.55
CA GLN A 89 9.11 -1.38 14.23
C GLN A 89 9.45 -2.39 13.13
N ALA A 90 10.34 -3.34 13.40
CA ALA A 90 10.82 -4.29 12.40
C ALA A 90 9.69 -5.17 11.84
N GLU A 91 8.85 -5.71 12.74
CA GLU A 91 7.71 -6.54 12.35
C GLU A 91 6.66 -5.72 11.60
N ALA A 92 6.36 -4.51 12.07
CA ALA A 92 5.38 -3.65 11.44
C ALA A 92 5.83 -3.16 10.04
N ARG A 93 7.12 -2.83 9.86
CA ARG A 93 7.70 -2.51 8.54
C ARG A 93 7.61 -3.70 7.60
N LEU A 94 7.90 -4.90 8.09
CA LEU A 94 7.80 -6.12 7.29
C LEU A 94 6.35 -6.40 6.87
N LEU A 95 5.40 -6.26 7.79
CA LEU A 95 3.98 -6.41 7.51
C LEU A 95 3.52 -5.43 6.42
N HIS A 96 3.88 -4.15 6.53
CA HIS A 96 3.55 -3.14 5.53
C HIS A 96 4.18 -3.45 4.17
N ALA A 97 5.47 -3.80 4.14
CA ALA A 97 6.18 -4.15 2.91
C ALA A 97 5.56 -5.36 2.20
N ARG A 98 5.19 -6.40 2.95
CA ARG A 98 4.53 -7.60 2.41
C ARG A 98 3.10 -7.30 1.94
N ALA A 99 2.34 -6.49 2.67
CA ALA A 99 1.04 -6.02 2.23
C ALA A 99 1.15 -5.32 0.86
N VAL A 100 2.08 -4.37 0.69
CA VAL A 100 2.34 -3.73 -0.62
C VAL A 100 2.72 -4.75 -1.69
N HIS A 101 3.63 -5.68 -1.37
CA HIS A 101 4.13 -6.67 -2.32
C HIS A 101 3.01 -7.49 -2.95
N PHE A 102 2.03 -7.95 -2.15
CA PHE A 102 0.94 -8.80 -2.62
C PHE A 102 -0.24 -8.06 -3.28
N ARG A 103 -0.14 -6.74 -3.51
CA ARG A 103 -1.15 -5.97 -4.28
C ARG A 103 -1.19 -6.36 -5.76
N CYS A 104 -0.11 -6.93 -6.28
CA CYS A 104 -0.03 -7.50 -7.63
C CYS A 104 0.88 -8.73 -7.65
N ILE A 105 0.76 -9.53 -8.72
CA ILE A 105 1.69 -10.63 -8.97
C ILE A 105 3.03 -10.01 -9.38
N ARG A 106 4.06 -10.22 -8.57
CA ARG A 106 5.43 -9.74 -8.80
C ARG A 106 6.38 -10.91 -9.03
N THR A 107 7.42 -10.68 -9.82
CA THR A 107 8.55 -11.62 -9.99
C THR A 107 9.69 -11.34 -9.00
N THR A 108 9.61 -10.22 -8.27
CA THR A 108 10.56 -9.84 -7.24
C THR A 108 10.40 -10.73 -6.00
N ARG A 109 11.46 -10.88 -5.20
CA ARG A 109 11.41 -11.67 -3.96
C ARG A 109 10.43 -11.05 -2.95
N VAL A 110 9.78 -11.91 -2.18
CA VAL A 110 8.94 -11.48 -1.05
C VAL A 110 9.84 -10.89 0.04
N PRO A 111 9.46 -9.73 0.63
CA PRO A 111 10.19 -9.18 1.77
C PRO A 111 10.26 -10.20 2.92
N VAL A 112 11.45 -10.32 3.50
CA VAL A 112 11.75 -11.14 4.68
C VAL A 112 12.32 -10.23 5.77
N GLY A 113 12.03 -10.52 7.04
CA GLY A 113 12.59 -9.75 8.17
C GLY A 113 14.09 -9.97 8.28
N GLU A 114 14.81 -9.00 8.85
CA GLU A 114 16.20 -9.22 9.28
C GLU A 114 16.21 -10.33 10.34
N GLN A 115 16.97 -11.39 10.10
CA GLN A 115 17.30 -12.34 11.15
C GLN A 115 18.26 -11.61 12.10
N ALA A 116 17.84 -11.40 13.34
CA ALA A 116 18.76 -11.03 14.40
C ALA A 116 19.74 -12.21 14.57
N ASP A 117 20.98 -12.01 14.14
CA ASP A 117 22.11 -12.87 14.53
C ASP A 117 22.39 -12.74 16.03
#